data_AF-A0A7S1ZHG4-F1
#
_entry.id   AF-A0A7S1ZHG4-F1
#
_cell.length_a   1.000
_cell.length_b   1.000
_cell.length_c   1.000
_cell.angle_alpha   90.00
_cell.angle_beta   90.00
_cell.angle_gamma   90.00
#
_symmetry.space_group_name_H-M   'P 1'
#
loop_
_entity.id
_entity.type
_entity.pdbx_description
1 polymer ?
#
loop_
_entity_poly.entity_id
_entity_poly.type
_entity_poly.pdbx_seq_one_letter_code
_entity_poly.pdbx_strand_id
1 'polypeptide(L)'
;IVPIVMAGVLGIYGLIVAVILTQAITTPTAEGKTQYSVFNGYCHLAAGLCCGISCLAAGGTIGIIGEVGVVSFGMKASGGKRAWSTGEGTDGRDGGDVAGGNDRVNAEDANKLYVGLLIMLIFSEALALYGLIVALILSQKSYTCEE
;
A
#
# COMPACT_ATOMS: atom_id res chain seq x y z
N ILE A 1 -8.09 9.70 -6.68
CA ILE A 1 -6.94 10.44 -6.08
C ILE A 1 -6.40 9.77 -4.81
N VAL A 2 -7.26 9.21 -3.95
CA VAL A 2 -6.83 8.56 -2.70
C VAL A 2 -5.70 7.53 -2.87
N PRO A 3 -5.74 6.59 -3.84
CA PRO A 3 -4.67 5.59 -3.98
C PRO A 3 -3.30 6.20 -4.31
N ILE A 4 -3.27 7.29 -5.07
CA ILE A 4 -2.05 7.98 -5.49
C ILE A 4 -1.38 8.64 -4.29
N VAL A 5 -2.17 9.33 -3.46
CA VAL A 5 -1.64 9.98 -2.25
C VAL A 5 -1.14 8.91 -1.28
N MET A 6 -1.86 7.80 -1.11
CA MET A 6 -1.38 6.72 -0.24
C MET A 6 -0.10 6.08 -0.73
N ALA A 7 0.03 5.81 -2.03
CA ALA A 7 1.30 5.36 -2.62
C ALA A 7 2.45 6.35 -2.35
N GLY A 8 2.17 7.66 -2.35
CA GLY A 8 3.14 8.71 -2.03
C GLY A 8 3.65 8.65 -0.58
N VAL A 9 2.75 8.43 0.39
CA VAL A 9 3.13 8.37 1.82
C VAL A 9 4.02 7.16 2.13
N LEU A 10 3.82 6.02 1.46
CA LEU A 10 4.72 4.85 1.57
C LEU A 10 6.17 5.17 1.20
N GLY A 11 6.39 6.05 0.21
CA GLY A 11 7.74 6.52 -0.14
C GLY A 11 8.38 7.36 0.97
N ILE A 12 7.57 8.14 1.69
CA ILE A 12 8.03 8.95 2.82
C ILE A 12 8.45 8.07 4.00
N TYR A 13 7.82 6.91 4.21
CA TYR A 13 8.24 5.98 5.26
C TYR A 13 9.69 5.50 5.08
N GLY A 14 10.09 5.13 3.85
CA GLY A 14 11.47 4.76 3.55
C GLY A 14 12.46 5.93 3.73
N LEU A 15 12.05 7.15 3.35
CA LEU A 15 12.86 8.35 3.55
C LEU A 15 13.09 8.65 5.03
N ILE A 16 12.05 8.56 5.86
CA ILE A 16 12.13 8.78 7.31
C ILE A 16 13.13 7.79 7.93
N VAL A 17 13.05 6.50 7.59
CA VAL A 17 14.00 5.50 8.07
C VAL A 17 15.44 5.83 7.65
N ALA A 18 15.67 6.19 6.39
CA ALA A 18 17.01 6.55 5.91
C ALA A 18 17.62 7.75 6.68
N VAL A 19 16.82 8.78 6.95
CA VAL A 19 17.26 9.96 7.72
C VAL A 19 17.56 9.59 9.18
N ILE A 20 16.70 8.80 9.82
CA ILE A 20 16.89 8.37 11.22
C ILE A 20 18.17 7.53 11.36
N LEU A 21 18.40 6.58 10.44
CA LEU A 21 19.62 5.76 10.46
C LEU A 21 20.88 6.61 10.28
N THR A 22 20.84 7.62 9.40
CA THR A 22 21.98 8.52 9.18
C THR A 22 22.34 9.31 10.45
N GLN A 23 21.33 9.71 11.23
CA GLN A 23 21.51 10.42 12.49
C GLN A 23 21.96 9.51 13.64
N ALA A 24 21.73 8.20 13.55
CA ALA A 24 22.15 7.22 14.56
C ALA A 24 23.62 6.80 14.44
N ILE A 25 24.26 7.03 13.28
CA ILE A 25 25.67 6.66 13.05
C ILE A 25 26.59 7.64 13.77
N THR A 26 27.31 7.16 14.77
CA THR A 26 28.33 7.94 15.48
C THR A 26 29.67 7.89 14.73
N THR A 27 30.30 9.04 14.53
CA THR A 27 31.63 9.15 13.91
C THR A 27 32.72 8.59 14.82
N PRO A 28 33.74 7.87 14.27
CA PRO A 28 34.84 7.32 15.08
C PRO A 28 35.68 8.44 15.71
N THR A 29 35.98 8.31 17.01
CA THR A 29 36.83 9.25 17.77
C THR A 29 38.30 9.15 17.33
N ALA A 30 39.04 10.26 17.46
CA ALA A 30 40.42 10.43 17.00
C ALA A 30 41.45 9.41 17.54
N GLU A 31 41.13 8.64 18.59
CA GLU A 31 41.95 7.52 19.08
C GLU A 31 41.78 6.19 18.29
N GLY A 32 41.02 6.15 17.20
CA GLY A 32 40.91 4.95 16.35
C GLY A 32 40.10 3.80 16.98
N LYS A 33 39.39 4.05 18.08
CA LYS A 33 38.48 3.08 18.72
C LYS A 33 37.13 3.08 17.99
N THR A 34 36.67 1.90 17.59
CA THR A 34 35.38 1.72 16.91
C THR A 34 34.23 1.80 17.91
N GLN A 35 33.60 2.97 18.02
CA GLN A 35 32.37 3.17 18.80
C GLN A 35 31.16 2.42 18.20
N TYR A 36 31.23 2.04 16.92
CA TYR A 36 30.16 1.37 16.19
C TYR A 36 30.44 -0.13 16.05
N SER A 37 29.65 -0.96 16.74
CA SER A 37 29.75 -2.42 16.66
C SER A 37 29.23 -2.98 15.35
N VAL A 38 29.81 -4.09 14.87
CA VAL A 38 29.31 -4.85 13.70
C VAL A 38 27.86 -5.31 13.91
N PHE A 39 27.46 -5.58 15.16
CA PHE A 39 26.08 -5.92 15.50
C PHE A 39 25.10 -4.78 15.19
N ASN A 40 25.44 -3.53 15.56
CA ASN A 40 24.63 -2.36 15.19
C ASN A 40 24.58 -2.17 13.66
N GLY A 41 25.70 -2.45 12.98
CA GLY A 41 25.79 -2.49 11.51
C GLY A 41 24.72 -3.37 10.86
N TYR A 42 24.66 -4.63 11.27
CA TYR A 42 23.65 -5.55 10.74
C TYR A 42 22.23 -5.19 11.18
N CYS A 43 22.05 -4.64 12.39
CA CYS A 43 20.74 -4.16 12.84
C CYS A 43 20.21 -2.99 11.99
N HIS A 44 21.03 -1.99 11.65
CA HIS A 44 20.60 -0.89 10.78
C HIS A 44 20.33 -1.34 9.35
N LEU A 45 21.14 -2.24 8.79
CA LEU A 45 20.86 -2.83 7.49
C LEU A 45 19.53 -3.60 7.48
N ALA A 46 19.30 -4.43 8.50
CA ALA A 46 18.07 -5.21 8.63
C ALA A 46 16.83 -4.31 8.85
N ALA A 47 16.97 -3.22 9.61
CA ALA A 47 15.92 -2.22 9.81
C ALA A 47 15.50 -1.58 8.48
N GLY A 48 16.48 -1.11 7.69
CA GLY A 48 16.20 -0.54 6.37
C GLY A 48 15.57 -1.54 5.40
N LEU A 49 16.06 -2.78 5.36
CA LEU A 49 15.55 -3.84 4.48
C LEU A 49 14.11 -4.24 4.84
N CYS A 50 13.79 -4.36 6.13
CA CYS A 50 12.46 -4.71 6.63
C CYS A 50 11.41 -3.65 6.21
N CYS A 51 11.70 -2.36 6.47
CA CYS A 51 10.81 -1.27 6.06
C CYS A 51 10.73 -1.15 4.53
N GLY A 52 11.84 -1.32 3.81
CA GLY A 52 11.89 -1.23 2.36
C GLY A 52 11.05 -2.29 1.65
N ILE A 53 11.24 -3.58 2.01
CA ILE A 53 10.52 -4.70 1.38
C ILE A 53 9.01 -4.65 1.72
N SER A 54 8.65 -4.28 2.95
CA SER A 54 7.24 -4.13 3.34
C SER A 54 6.55 -2.98 2.60
N CYS A 55 7.21 -1.83 2.45
CA CYS A 55 6.67 -0.70 1.68
C CYS A 55 6.57 -1.00 0.18
N LEU A 56 7.54 -1.73 -0.39
CA LEU A 56 7.48 -2.18 -1.78
C LEU A 56 6.29 -3.11 -2.02
N ALA A 57 6.09 -4.12 -1.16
CA ALA A 57 4.99 -5.07 -1.27
C ALA A 57 3.63 -4.38 -1.10
N ALA A 58 3.48 -3.55 -0.07
CA ALA A 58 2.26 -2.79 0.17
C ALA A 58 1.96 -1.81 -0.98
N GLY A 59 2.95 -1.03 -1.42
CA GLY A 59 2.82 -0.10 -2.55
C GLY A 59 2.45 -0.82 -3.87
N GLY A 60 3.02 -2.01 -4.11
CA GLY A 60 2.65 -2.86 -5.24
C GLY A 60 1.18 -3.29 -5.19
N THR A 61 0.69 -3.74 -4.03
CA THR A 61 -0.74 -4.08 -3.88
C THR A 61 -1.66 -2.87 -4.07
N ILE A 62 -1.29 -1.70 -3.54
CA ILE A 62 -2.06 -0.46 -3.66
C ILE A 62 -2.14 0.00 -5.12
N GLY A 63 -1.05 -0.15 -5.88
CA GLY A 63 -1.04 0.13 -7.32
C GLY A 63 -2.04 -0.72 -8.08
N ILE A 64 -2.03 -2.04 -7.85
CA ILE A 64 -2.94 -2.99 -8.50
C ILE A 64 -4.41 -2.76 -8.08
N ILE A 65 -4.65 -2.56 -6.77
CA ILE A 65 -5.98 -2.24 -6.22
C ILE A 65 -6.50 -0.92 -6.80
N GLY A 66 -5.62 0.08 -6.97
CA GLY A 66 -5.95 1.35 -7.59
C GLY A 66 -6.37 1.21 -9.05
N GLU A 67 -5.65 0.42 -9.85
CA GLU A 67 -5.97 0.16 -11.25
C GLU A 67 -7.32 -0.53 -11.40
N VAL A 68 -7.53 -1.65 -10.70
CA VAL A 68 -8.80 -2.39 -10.74
C VAL A 68 -9.95 -1.56 -10.16
N GLY A 69 -9.67 -0.77 -9.12
CA GLY A 69 -10.62 0.15 -8.52
C GLY A 69 -11.15 1.16 -9.54
N VAL A 70 -10.26 1.90 -10.22
CA VAL A 70 -10.65 2.93 -11.20
C VAL A 70 -11.45 2.32 -12.35
N VAL A 71 -11.04 1.15 -12.87
CA VAL A 71 -11.80 0.46 -13.93
C VAL A 71 -13.21 0.10 -13.46
N SER A 72 -13.34 -0.39 -12.23
CA SER A 72 -14.64 -0.75 -11.63
C SER A 72 -15.55 0.47 -11.43
N PHE A 73 -15.00 1.60 -10.98
CA PHE A 73 -15.76 2.86 -10.88
C PHE A 73 -16.20 3.39 -12.25
N GLY A 74 -15.33 3.32 -13.26
CA GLY A 74 -15.65 3.77 -14.62
C GLY A 74 -16.79 2.97 -15.26
N MET A 75 -16.79 1.64 -15.11
CA MET A 75 -17.85 0.77 -15.64
C MET A 75 -19.20 1.03 -14.97
N LYS A 76 -19.20 1.29 -13.66
CA LYS A 76 -20.42 1.58 -12.89
C LYS A 76 -20.93 3.01 -13.17
N ALA A 77 -20.05 3.97 -13.39
CA ALA A 77 -20.39 5.33 -13.81
C ALA A 77 -20.95 5.39 -15.25
N SER A 78 -20.50 4.50 -16.15
CA SER A 78 -20.99 4.41 -17.53
C SER A 78 -22.37 3.72 -17.66
N GLY A 79 -23.02 3.36 -16.55
CA GLY A 79 -24.35 2.74 -16.60
C GLY A 79 -24.37 1.28 -17.07
N GLY A 80 -23.25 0.54 -16.88
CA GLY A 80 -23.26 -0.92 -16.91
C GLY A 80 -23.83 -1.56 -18.19
N LYS A 81 -23.31 -1.23 -19.37
CA LYS A 81 -23.59 -2.00 -20.60
C LYS A 81 -22.31 -2.58 -21.19
N ARG A 82 -21.83 -3.67 -20.59
CA ARG A 82 -21.15 -4.76 -21.32
C ARG A 82 -21.62 -6.07 -20.70
N ALA A 83 -22.69 -6.63 -21.26
CA ALA A 83 -23.00 -8.04 -21.09
C ALA A 83 -21.78 -8.84 -21.60
N TRP A 84 -20.98 -9.37 -20.68
CA TRP A 84 -20.04 -10.42 -21.01
C TRP A 84 -20.87 -11.70 -21.17
N SER A 85 -20.86 -12.22 -22.40
CA SER A 85 -21.41 -13.48 -22.83
C SER A 85 -20.79 -14.64 -22.05
N THR A 86 -21.24 -14.86 -20.82
CA THR A 86 -21.15 -16.18 -20.20
C THR A 86 -22.27 -16.98 -20.82
N GLY A 87 -21.89 -17.96 -21.65
CA GLY A 87 -22.80 -18.84 -22.34
C GLY A 87 -23.56 -19.74 -21.37
N GLU A 88 -24.58 -19.21 -20.73
CA GLU A 88 -25.68 -20.00 -20.21
C GLU A 88 -26.84 -19.85 -21.19
N GLY A 89 -27.04 -20.91 -21.97
CA GLY A 89 -28.03 -20.94 -23.04
C GLY A 89 -29.45 -20.80 -22.48
N THR A 90 -30.15 -19.77 -22.94
CA THR A 90 -31.60 -19.80 -23.07
C THR A 90 -31.95 -19.31 -24.47
N ASP A 91 -32.18 -20.27 -25.35
CA ASP A 91 -32.74 -20.07 -26.67
C ASP A 91 -34.14 -19.45 -26.59
N GLY A 92 -34.37 -18.43 -27.42
CA GLY A 92 -35.66 -18.25 -28.07
C GLY A 92 -36.53 -17.07 -27.63
N ARG A 93 -36.52 -16.06 -28.51
CA ARG A 93 -37.66 -15.19 -28.88
C ARG A 93 -38.02 -14.04 -27.92
N ASP A 94 -38.37 -12.93 -28.58
CA ASP A 94 -38.85 -11.63 -28.10
C ASP A 94 -37.77 -10.73 -27.44
N GLY A 95 -37.35 -9.60 -28.00
CA GLY A 95 -37.99 -8.80 -29.04
C GLY A 95 -39.09 -7.89 -28.52
N GLY A 96 -38.97 -7.31 -27.31
CA GLY A 96 -39.70 -6.09 -26.99
C GLY A 96 -40.20 -5.93 -25.56
N ASP A 97 -39.34 -5.41 -24.68
CA ASP A 97 -39.70 -4.75 -23.41
C ASP A 97 -38.50 -3.96 -22.87
N VAL A 98 -37.95 -3.09 -23.73
CA VAL A 98 -37.12 -1.96 -23.29
C VAL A 98 -38.05 -0.84 -22.81
N ALA A 99 -38.61 -0.97 -21.61
CA ALA A 99 -39.11 0.17 -20.83
C ALA A 99 -39.51 -0.26 -19.42
N GLY A 100 -38.85 0.29 -18.38
CA GLY A 100 -39.52 0.49 -17.10
C GLY A 100 -38.80 0.08 -15.81
N GLY A 101 -37.47 0.01 -15.78
CA GLY A 101 -36.70 -0.03 -14.53
C GLY A 101 -35.89 1.25 -14.39
N ASN A 102 -36.11 2.01 -13.33
CA ASN A 102 -35.45 3.28 -13.05
C ASN A 102 -33.97 3.07 -12.66
N ASP A 103 -33.13 2.57 -13.57
CA ASP A 103 -31.67 2.39 -13.38
C ASP A 103 -30.96 3.75 -13.49
N ARG A 104 -31.42 4.71 -12.69
CA ARG A 104 -30.55 5.79 -12.25
C ARG A 104 -29.38 5.09 -11.58
N VAL A 105 -28.17 5.25 -12.14
CA VAL A 105 -26.92 4.85 -11.48
C VAL A 105 -27.05 5.30 -10.02
N ASN A 106 -27.35 4.36 -9.13
CA ASN A 106 -27.70 4.72 -7.78
C ASN A 106 -26.39 5.19 -7.15
N ALA A 107 -26.33 6.47 -6.75
CA ALA A 107 -25.19 7.03 -6.04
C ALA A 107 -24.80 6.14 -4.84
N GLU A 108 -25.78 5.46 -4.24
CA GLU A 108 -25.56 4.52 -3.14
C GLU A 108 -24.68 3.33 -3.52
N ASP A 109 -24.77 2.81 -4.75
CA ASP A 109 -23.98 1.65 -5.17
C ASP A 109 -22.55 2.01 -5.60
N ALA A 110 -22.32 3.24 -6.03
CA ALA A 110 -20.98 3.80 -6.20
C ALA A 110 -20.30 4.03 -4.85
N ASN A 111 -21.06 4.48 -3.85
CA ASN A 111 -20.56 4.72 -2.49
C ASN A 111 -20.12 3.41 -1.81
N LYS A 112 -20.86 2.32 -1.96
CA LYS A 112 -20.48 1.00 -1.42
C LYS A 112 -19.16 0.48 -1.99
N LEU A 113 -18.94 0.67 -3.30
CA LEU A 113 -17.71 0.25 -3.97
C LEU A 113 -16.52 1.13 -3.53
N TYR A 114 -16.75 2.42 -3.30
CA TYR A 114 -15.75 3.35 -2.77
C TYR A 114 -15.29 2.99 -1.37
N VAL A 115 -16.24 2.66 -0.48
CA VAL A 115 -15.91 2.17 0.87
C VAL A 115 -15.13 0.85 0.78
N GLY A 116 -15.54 -0.07 -0.09
CA GLY A 116 -14.83 -1.33 -0.34
C GLY A 116 -13.39 -1.15 -0.84
N LEU A 117 -13.16 -0.16 -1.71
CA LEU A 117 -11.83 0.23 -2.14
C LEU A 117 -11.01 0.74 -0.95
N LEU A 118 -11.55 1.71 -0.18
CA LEU A 118 -10.83 2.33 0.95
C LEU A 118 -10.42 1.32 2.03
N ILE A 119 -11.26 0.35 2.36
CA ILE A 119 -10.90 -0.68 3.36
C ILE A 119 -9.72 -1.54 2.88
N MET A 120 -9.64 -1.85 1.58
CA MET A 120 -8.51 -2.60 1.04
C MET A 120 -7.22 -1.79 1.09
N LEU A 121 -7.30 -0.48 0.79
CA LEU A 121 -6.16 0.44 0.87
C LEU A 121 -5.61 0.58 2.29
N ILE A 122 -6.47 0.75 3.31
CA ILE A 122 -6.00 0.92 4.69
C ILE A 122 -5.39 -0.37 5.28
N PHE A 123 -5.89 -1.55 4.89
CA PHE A 123 -5.28 -2.82 5.31
C PHE A 123 -3.89 -3.01 4.69
N SER A 124 -3.70 -2.66 3.41
CA SER A 124 -2.38 -2.68 2.78
C SER A 124 -1.41 -1.69 3.46
N GLU A 125 -1.89 -0.51 3.82
CA GLU A 125 -1.07 0.51 4.50
C GLU A 125 -0.64 0.07 5.91
N ALA A 126 -1.52 -0.59 6.66
CA ALA A 126 -1.18 -1.14 7.97
C ALA A 126 0.01 -2.11 7.92
N LEU A 127 0.13 -2.92 6.85
CA LEU A 127 1.27 -3.83 6.66
C LEU A 127 2.60 -3.08 6.50
N ALA A 128 2.61 -1.95 5.79
CA ALA A 128 3.80 -1.11 5.67
C ALA A 128 4.15 -0.41 6.99
N LEU A 129 3.13 0.08 7.72
CA LEU A 129 3.34 0.68 9.04
C LEU A 129 3.96 -0.29 10.04
N TYR A 130 3.60 -1.58 10.00
CA TYR A 130 4.27 -2.58 10.83
C TYR A 130 5.76 -2.71 10.50
N GLY A 131 6.14 -2.70 9.22
CA GLY A 131 7.53 -2.71 8.80
C GLY A 131 8.31 -1.47 9.26
N LEU A 132 7.67 -0.30 9.23
CA LEU A 132 8.24 0.95 9.75
C LEU A 132 8.47 0.88 11.27
N ILE A 133 7.49 0.41 12.04
CA ILE A 133 7.59 0.31 13.50
C ILE A 133 8.74 -0.62 13.89
N VAL A 134 8.85 -1.78 13.24
CA VAL A 134 9.95 -2.74 13.49
C VAL A 134 11.30 -2.10 13.19
N ALA A 135 11.44 -1.41 12.05
CA ALA A 135 12.67 -0.71 11.69
C ALA A 135 13.07 0.34 12.73
N LEU A 136 12.12 1.10 13.27
CA LEU A 136 12.37 2.11 14.31
C LEU A 136 12.81 1.47 15.64
N ILE A 137 12.17 0.39 16.06
CA ILE A 137 12.55 -0.34 17.28
C ILE A 137 13.97 -0.88 17.15
N LEU A 138 14.35 -1.42 15.98
CA LEU A 138 15.71 -1.89 15.72
C LEU A 138 16.72 -0.73 15.72
N SER A 139 16.34 0.44 15.19
CA SER A 139 17.22 1.60 15.14
C SER A 139 17.51 2.23 16.51
N GLN A 140 16.64 2.01 17.50
CA GLN A 140 16.80 2.55 18.86
C GLN A 140 17.64 1.66 19.79
N LYS A 141 17.97 0.43 19.36
CA LYS A 141 18.82 -0.48 20.14
C LYS A 141 20.29 -0.29 19.80
N SER A 142 20.93 0.64 20.51
CA SER A 142 22.37 0.88 20.40
C SER A 142 23.13 0.00 21.41
N TYR A 143 23.96 -0.90 20.91
CA TYR A 143 24.91 -1.66 21.73
C TYR A 143 26.25 -0.95 21.72
N THR A 144 26.69 -0.48 22.88
CA THR A 144 28.06 -0.02 23.10
C THR A 144 28.91 -1.25 23.40
N CYS A 145 30.04 -1.39 22.71
CA CYS A 145 31.06 -2.34 23.14
C CYS A 145 31.70 -1.78 24.41
N GLU A 146 31.41 -2.37 25.58
CA GLU A 146 32.32 -2.25 26.72
C GLU A 146 33.56 -3.10 26.40
N GLU A 147 34.73 -2.45 26.42
CA GLU A 147 36.04 -3.12 26.43
C GLU A 147 36.26 -3.84 27.77
#